data_AF-F8V2M9-F1
#
_entry.id   AF-F8V2M9-F1
#
_cell.length_a   1.000
_cell.length_b   1.000
_cell.length_c   1.000
_cell.angle_alpha   90.00
_cell.angle_beta   90.00
_cell.angle_gamma   90.00
#
_symmetry.space_group_name_H-M   'P 1'
#
loop_
_entity.id
_entity.type
_entity.pdbx_description
1 polymer ?
#
loop_
_entity_poly.entity_id
_entity_poly.type
_entity_poly.pdbx_seq_one_letter_code
_entity_poly.pdbx_strand_id
1 'polypeptide(L)'
;AKVPAIIEGSATLIADNYAFEDIGAHVAEKLKGLLANGEYSMVISKESLETKLSADLKTLSGDKSLKTTSNIPALPPMDYSPEMFIE
;
A
#
# COMPACT_ATOMS: atom_id res chain seq x y z
N ALA A 1 3.21 -1.50 17.41
CA ALA A 1 2.58 -2.26 16.30
C ALA A 1 3.10 -1.72 14.97
N LYS A 2 3.28 -2.55 13.93
CA LYS A 2 3.82 -2.10 12.62
C LYS A 2 2.79 -1.41 11.74
N VAL A 3 1.51 -1.77 11.86
CA VAL A 3 0.43 -1.22 11.01
C VAL A 3 0.29 0.30 11.18
N PRO A 4 0.17 0.87 12.40
CA PRO A 4 0.08 2.33 12.55
C PRO A 4 1.23 3.09 11.91
N ALA A 5 2.47 2.64 12.11
CA ALA A 5 3.65 3.27 11.51
C ALA A 5 3.64 3.21 9.97
N ILE A 6 3.12 2.13 9.37
CA ILE A 6 2.95 2.03 7.91
C ILE A 6 1.90 3.04 7.44
N ILE A 7 0.77 3.15 8.13
CA ILE A 7 -0.29 4.09 7.75
C ILE A 7 0.17 5.55 7.86
N GLU A 8 0.86 5.90 8.95
CA GLU A 8 1.45 7.24 9.12
C GLU A 8 2.52 7.54 8.07
N GLY A 9 3.42 6.58 7.80
CA GLY A 9 4.45 6.72 6.76
C GLY A 9 3.84 6.89 5.37
N SER A 10 2.80 6.12 5.04
CA SER A 10 2.06 6.28 3.78
C SER A 10 1.40 7.65 3.67
N ALA A 11 0.77 8.15 4.74
CA ALA A 11 0.17 9.48 4.75
C ALA A 11 1.21 10.58 4.48
N THR A 12 2.40 10.49 5.09
CA THR A 12 3.50 11.43 4.83
C THR A 12 3.98 11.34 3.37
N LEU A 13 4.23 10.14 2.85
CA LEU A 13 4.68 9.97 1.46
C LEU A 13 3.66 10.54 0.45
N ILE A 14 2.37 10.39 0.72
CA ILE A 14 1.31 10.94 -0.13
C ILE A 14 1.28 12.46 -0.06
N ALA A 15 1.33 13.05 1.13
CA ALA A 15 1.35 14.50 1.29
C ALA A 15 2.55 15.13 0.57
N ASP A 16 3.71 14.49 0.64
CA ASP A 16 4.97 15.06 0.15
C ASP A 16 5.20 14.83 -1.36
N ASN A 17 4.61 13.78 -1.95
CA ASN A 17 4.99 13.33 -3.30
C ASN A 17 3.81 13.24 -4.28
N TYR A 18 2.57 13.40 -3.83
CA TYR A 18 1.43 13.29 -4.74
C TYR A 18 1.34 14.50 -5.67
N ALA A 19 1.01 14.26 -6.94
CA ALA A 19 1.08 15.27 -7.99
C ALA A 19 0.12 16.46 -7.77
N PHE A 20 -0.96 16.25 -7.03
CA PHE A 20 -1.92 17.28 -6.65
C PHE A 20 -1.82 17.52 -5.14
N GLU A 21 -1.11 18.57 -4.73
CA GLU A 21 -0.77 18.86 -3.33
C GLU A 21 -2.01 18.88 -2.42
N ASP A 22 -3.06 19.61 -2.81
CA ASP A 22 -4.31 19.69 -2.05
C ASP A 22 -4.97 18.32 -1.83
N ILE A 23 -4.96 17.47 -2.85
CA ILE A 23 -5.50 16.11 -2.78
C ILE A 23 -4.61 15.23 -1.91
N GLY A 24 -3.28 15.34 -2.05
CA GLY A 24 -2.31 14.59 -1.24
C GLY A 24 -2.46 14.90 0.24
N ALA A 25 -2.57 16.19 0.59
CA ALA A 25 -2.81 16.64 1.95
C ALA A 25 -4.17 16.13 2.50
N HIS A 26 -5.23 16.22 1.70
CA HIS A 26 -6.56 15.73 2.07
C HIS A 26 -6.56 14.22 2.35
N VAL A 27 -5.97 13.43 1.45
CA VAL A 27 -5.86 11.97 1.60
C VAL A 27 -5.05 11.62 2.84
N ALA A 28 -3.93 12.31 3.09
CA ALA A 28 -3.08 12.08 4.25
C ALA A 28 -3.82 12.36 5.57
N GLU A 29 -4.58 13.45 5.66
CA GLU A 29 -5.41 13.78 6.82
C GLU A 29 -6.47 12.71 7.07
N LYS A 30 -7.23 12.34 6.02
CA LYS A 30 -8.27 11.33 6.12
C LYS A 30 -7.72 9.96 6.52
N LEU A 31 -6.57 9.58 5.97
CA LEU A 31 -5.91 8.31 6.28
C LEU A 31 -5.48 8.24 7.75
N LYS A 32 -4.94 9.34 8.31
CA LYS A 32 -4.65 9.45 9.75
C LYS A 32 -5.92 9.38 10.60
N GLY A 33 -7.02 9.96 10.13
CA GLY A 33 -8.34 9.84 10.76
C GLY A 33 -8.83 8.39 10.83
N LEU A 34 -8.73 7.63 9.73
CA LEU A 34 -9.09 6.21 9.71
C LEU A 34 -8.25 5.40 10.71
N LEU A 35 -6.95 5.69 10.80
CA LEU A 35 -6.08 5.08 11.80
C LEU A 35 -6.52 5.38 13.24
N ALA A 36 -6.80 6.65 13.55
CA ALA A 36 -7.24 7.08 14.88
C ALA A 36 -8.60 6.46 15.27
N ASN A 37 -9.48 6.24 14.30
CA ASN A 37 -10.78 5.58 14.50
C ASN A 37 -10.66 4.05 14.68
N GLY A 38 -9.46 3.48 14.53
CA GLY A 38 -9.23 2.06 14.70
C GLY A 38 -9.58 1.21 13.47
N GLU A 39 -9.78 1.81 12.30
CA GLU A 39 -10.15 1.08 11.07
C GLU A 39 -9.09 0.06 10.63
N TYR A 40 -7.84 0.25 11.05
CA TYR A 40 -6.73 -0.68 10.78
C TYR A 40 -6.44 -1.66 11.94
N SER A 41 -7.25 -1.66 13.01
CA SER A 41 -7.01 -2.48 14.21
C SER A 41 -7.15 -3.99 13.97
N MET A 42 -7.98 -4.40 13.01
CA MET A 42 -8.22 -5.81 12.66
C MET A 42 -7.31 -6.34 11.54
N VAL A 43 -6.36 -5.53 11.07
CA VAL A 43 -5.42 -5.94 10.02
C VAL A 43 -4.36 -6.86 10.60
N ILE A 44 -4.40 -8.13 10.20
CA ILE A 44 -3.53 -9.20 10.73
C ILE A 44 -2.47 -9.71 9.75
N SER A 45 -2.55 -9.32 8.47
CA SER A 45 -1.61 -9.76 7.44
C SER A 45 -1.20 -8.63 6.49
N LYS A 46 -0.04 -8.77 5.84
CA LYS A 46 0.44 -7.81 4.83
C LYS A 46 -0.53 -7.69 3.66
N GLU A 47 -1.07 -8.81 3.19
CA GLU A 47 -2.05 -8.85 2.09
C GLU A 47 -3.34 -8.11 2.45
N SER A 48 -3.86 -8.32 3.68
CA SER A 48 -5.04 -7.59 4.15
C SER A 48 -4.78 -6.09 4.31
N LEU A 49 -3.56 -5.71 4.71
CA LEU A 49 -3.14 -4.32 4.77
C LEU A 49 -3.07 -3.70 3.38
N GLU A 50 -2.45 -4.39 2.43
CA GLU A 50 -2.29 -3.93 1.04
C GLU A 50 -3.66 -3.72 0.38
N THR A 51 -4.57 -4.68 0.55
CA THR A 51 -5.93 -4.62 0.00
C THR A 51 -6.72 -3.48 0.62
N LYS A 52 -6.74 -3.38 1.96
CA LYS A 52 -7.49 -2.34 2.66
C LYS A 52 -6.94 -0.95 2.37
N LEU A 53 -5.63 -0.76 2.51
CA LEU A 53 -5.01 0.54 2.25
C LEU A 53 -5.21 0.96 0.79
N SER A 54 -5.06 0.06 -0.19
CA SER A 54 -5.31 0.41 -1.59
C SER A 54 -6.77 0.79 -1.86
N ALA A 55 -7.74 0.12 -1.22
CA ALA A 55 -9.15 0.46 -1.33
C ALA A 55 -9.46 1.84 -0.72
N ASP A 56 -8.89 2.12 0.46
CA ASP A 56 -9.05 3.41 1.14
C ASP A 56 -8.39 4.52 0.31
N LEU A 57 -7.17 4.34 -0.20
CA LEU A 57 -6.49 5.31 -1.06
C LEU A 57 -7.28 5.64 -2.33
N LYS A 58 -7.82 4.63 -3.01
CA LYS A 58 -8.68 4.84 -4.17
C LYS A 58 -9.95 5.61 -3.82
N THR A 59 -10.57 5.30 -2.69
CA THR A 59 -11.81 5.95 -2.24
C THR A 59 -11.57 7.41 -1.86
N LEU A 60 -10.46 7.71 -1.19
CA LEU A 60 -10.12 9.05 -0.73
C LEU A 60 -9.61 9.97 -1.84
N SER A 61 -8.84 9.42 -2.79
CA SER A 61 -8.23 10.20 -3.88
C SER A 61 -9.06 10.23 -5.17
N GLY A 62 -9.88 9.21 -5.42
CA GLY A 62 -10.50 8.96 -6.72
C GLY A 62 -9.52 8.47 -7.80
N ASP A 63 -8.23 8.33 -7.48
CA ASP A 63 -7.19 7.94 -8.42
C ASP A 63 -6.99 6.42 -8.42
N LYS A 64 -7.19 5.81 -9.58
CA LYS A 64 -6.96 4.36 -9.80
C LYS A 64 -5.48 3.97 -9.79
N SER A 65 -4.59 4.95 -9.90
CA SER A 65 -3.15 4.76 -10.03
C SER A 65 -2.44 4.82 -8.66
N LEU A 66 -3.05 5.49 -7.68
CA LEU A 66 -2.57 5.53 -6.30
C LEU A 66 -2.93 4.22 -5.59
N LYS A 67 -1.94 3.36 -5.35
CA LYS A 67 -2.11 2.06 -4.69
C LYS A 67 -0.92 1.72 -3.81
N THR A 68 -1.15 0.83 -2.85
CA THR A 68 -0.09 0.20 -2.06
C THR A 68 0.20 -1.17 -2.64
N THR A 69 1.48 -1.55 -2.70
CA THR A 69 1.89 -2.89 -3.12
C THR A 69 3.04 -3.38 -2.25
N SER A 70 3.12 -4.68 -2.06
CA SER A 70 4.31 -5.31 -1.49
C SER A 70 5.48 -5.16 -2.47
N ASN A 71 6.59 -4.59 -2.01
CA ASN A 71 7.84 -4.55 -2.77
C ASN A 71 8.50 -5.93 -2.70
N ILE A 72 7.93 -6.89 -3.44
CA ILE A 72 8.52 -8.21 -3.64
C ILE A 72 9.54 -8.04 -4.77
N PRO A 73 10.85 -8.26 -4.53
CA PRO A 73 11.83 -8.25 -5.59
C PRO A 73 11.39 -9.21 -6.69
N ALA A 74 11.58 -8.82 -7.95
CA ALA A 74 11.39 -9.77 -9.04
C ALA A 74 12.20 -11.04 -8.72
N LEU A 75 11.56 -12.21 -8.82
CA LEU A 75 12.29 -13.46 -8.69
C LEU A 75 13.46 -13.41 -9.69
N PRO A 76 14.66 -13.84 -9.29
CA PRO A 76 15.74 -13.98 -10.24
C PRO A 76 15.25 -14.86 -11.41
N PRO A 77 15.72 -14.61 -12.64
CA PRO A 77 15.33 -15.43 -13.77
C PRO A 77 15.52 -16.91 -13.42
N MET A 78 14.47 -17.70 -13.61
CA MET A 78 14.52 -19.15 -13.41
C MET A 78 15.49 -19.70 -14.46
N ASP A 79 16.67 -20.11 -14.02
CA ASP A 79 17.65 -20.79 -14.86
C ASP A 79 17.19 -22.25 -14.98
N TYR A 80 16.38 -22.53 -16.00
CA TYR A 80 15.84 -23.86 -16.18
C TYR A 80 16.98 -24.82 -16.53
N SER A 81 17.28 -25.79 -15.67
CA SER A 81 18.26 -26.82 -15.99
C SER A 81 17.75 -27.68 -17.16
N PRO A 82 18.65 -28.18 -18.04
CA PRO A 82 18.28 -29.03 -19.18
C PRO A 82 17.42 -30.25 -18.81
N GLU A 83 17.57 -30.74 -17.57
CA GLU A 83 16.84 -31.89 -17.02
C GLU A 83 15.35 -31.59 -16.74
N MET A 84 14.96 -30.31 -16.58
CA MET A 84 13.56 -29.91 -16.42
C MET A 84 12.76 -29.90 -17.74
N PHE A 85 13.43 -30.14 -18.86
CA PHE A 85 12.79 -30.22 -20.18
C PHE A 85 12.49 -31.66 -20.63
N ILE A 86 12.63 -32.64 -19.74
CA ILE A 86 12.39 -34.06 -20.04
C ILE A 86 11.03 -34.46 -19.46
N GLU A 87 10.06 -34.77 -20.33
CA GLU A 87 8.79 -35.44 -19.98
C GLU A 87 8.99 -36.92 -19.64
#